data_AF-A0A4V1UMC7-F1
#
_entry.id   AF-A0A4V1UMC7-F1
#
_cell.length_a   1.000
_cell.length_b   1.000
_cell.length_c   1.000
_cell.angle_alpha   90.00
_cell.angle_beta   90.00
_cell.angle_gamma   90.00
#
_symmetry.space_group_name_H-M   'P 1'
#
loop_
_entity.id
_entity.type
_entity.pdbx_description
1 polymer ?
#
loop_
_entity_poly.entity_id
_entity_poly.type
_entity_poly.pdbx_seq_one_letter_code
_entity_poly.pdbx_strand_id
1 'polypeptide(L)' 'MSLDPAYLEYARRYRGMDHDLYPWSKQSERAPIVWPAGKGVAVALFVNLEWFPITPSDTPFRAPGRRTVDSVQPER' A
#
# COMPACT_ATOMS: atom_id res chain seq x y z
N MET A 1 -27.64 14.91 12.09
CA MET A 1 -26.49 15.28 12.94
C MET A 1 -25.29 15.46 12.04
N SER A 2 -24.56 16.56 12.18
CA SER A 2 -23.26 16.73 11.51
C SER A 2 -22.15 16.09 12.35
N LEU A 3 -21.10 15.61 11.68
CA LEU A 3 -19.87 15.15 12.34
C LEU A 3 -19.16 16.32 13.05
N ASP A 4 -18.33 15.99 14.05
CA ASP A 4 -17.47 16.96 14.71
C ASP A 4 -16.50 17.62 13.69
N PRO A 5 -16.38 18.95 13.64
CA PRO A 5 -15.45 19.63 12.73
C PRO A 5 -14.00 19.16 12.84
N ALA A 6 -13.56 18.63 13.97
CA ALA A 6 -12.20 18.11 14.16
C ALA A 6 -11.87 16.96 13.18
N TYR A 7 -12.87 16.24 12.66
CA TYR A 7 -12.66 15.22 11.62
C TYR A 7 -12.23 15.80 10.26
N LEU A 8 -12.33 17.11 10.08
CA LEU A 8 -11.91 17.82 8.86
C LEU A 8 -10.51 18.42 9.00
N GLU A 9 -9.96 18.45 10.23
CA GLU A 9 -8.64 18.95 10.56
C GLU A 9 -7.58 17.86 10.34
N TYR A 10 -6.59 18.16 9.50
CA TYR A 10 -5.47 17.28 9.26
C TYR A 10 -4.19 18.11 9.17
N ALA A 11 -3.24 17.86 10.08
CA ALA A 11 -2.04 18.69 10.22
C ALA A 11 -1.16 18.72 8.96
N ARG A 12 -1.24 17.71 8.09
CA ARG A 12 -0.50 17.68 6.82
C ARG A 12 -1.36 18.07 5.62
N ARG A 13 -2.55 18.66 5.83
CA ARG A 13 -3.38 19.17 4.74
C ARG A 13 -2.77 20.46 4.18
N TYR A 14 -1.87 20.32 3.21
CA TYR A 14 -1.32 21.43 2.46
C TYR A 14 -1.18 21.07 0.98
N ARG A 15 -0.82 22.06 0.16
CA ARG A 15 -0.52 21.82 -1.26
C ARG A 15 0.78 21.03 -1.36
N GLY A 16 0.71 19.74 -1.65
CA GLY A 16 1.89 18.90 -1.83
C GLY A 16 1.62 17.43 -1.58
N MET A 17 2.67 16.70 -1.19
CA MET A 17 2.57 15.35 -0.65
C MET A 17 2.55 15.44 0.88
N ASP A 18 1.82 14.56 1.56
CA ASP A 18 1.77 14.49 3.04
C ASP A 18 3.04 13.87 3.66
N HIS A 19 4.16 13.89 2.94
CA HIS A 19 5.46 13.37 3.36
C HIS A 19 6.59 14.19 2.74
N ASP A 20 7.80 14.05 3.29
CA ASP A 20 8.99 14.79 2.84
C ASP A 20 9.92 13.97 1.93
N LEU A 21 9.54 12.75 1.55
CA LEU A 21 10.39 11.84 0.77
C LEU A 21 10.75 12.37 -0.63
N TYR A 22 9.85 13.15 -1.24
CA TYR A 22 10.04 13.78 -2.53
C TYR A 22 9.04 14.93 -2.73
N PRO A 23 9.39 15.95 -3.53
CA PRO A 23 8.49 17.06 -3.79
C PRO A 23 7.32 16.64 -4.66
N TRP A 24 6.17 17.27 -4.43
CA TRP A 24 5.05 17.20 -5.36
C TRP A 24 5.44 17.89 -6.68
N SER A 25 5.04 17.30 -7.80
CA SER A 25 5.19 17.89 -9.14
C SER A 25 4.11 17.34 -10.07
N LYS A 26 3.67 18.16 -11.03
CA LYS A 26 2.77 17.69 -12.09
C LYS A 26 3.54 16.74 -13.00
N GLN A 27 2.91 15.64 -13.39
CA GLN A 27 3.55 14.63 -14.24
C GLN A 27 4.06 15.22 -15.57
N SER A 28 3.33 16.19 -16.15
CA SER A 28 3.71 16.87 -17.40
C SER A 28 4.92 17.80 -17.27
N GLU A 29 5.28 18.20 -16.05
CA GLU A 29 6.42 19.08 -15.77
C GLU A 29 7.70 18.27 -15.45
N ARG A 30 7.60 16.94 -15.35
CA ARG A 30 8.75 16.07 -15.04
C ARG A 30 9.60 15.82 -16.28
N ALA A 31 10.92 15.86 -16.11
CA ALA A 31 11.84 15.48 -17.16
C ALA A 31 11.63 14.02 -17.60
N PRO A 32 11.76 13.70 -18.90
CA PRO A 32 11.73 12.32 -19.36
C PRO A 32 12.81 11.47 -18.67
N ILE A 33 12.47 10.24 -18.30
CA ILE A 33 13.43 9.29 -17.74
C ILE A 33 14.29 8.73 -18.88
N VAL A 34 15.61 8.76 -18.71
CA VAL A 34 16.58 8.16 -19.65
C VAL A 34 17.30 7.02 -18.96
N TRP A 35 17.15 5.81 -19.48
CA TRP A 35 17.84 4.64 -18.94
C TRP A 35 19.25 4.48 -19.52
N PRO A 36 20.16 3.80 -18.80
CA PRO A 36 21.50 3.50 -19.29
C PRO A 36 21.48 2.90 -20.71
N ALA A 37 22.48 3.26 -21.52
CA ALA A 37 22.60 2.82 -22.91
C ALA A 37 21.38 3.13 -23.82
N GLY A 38 20.58 4.16 -23.46
CA GLY A 38 19.48 4.63 -24.29
C GLY A 38 18.29 3.66 -24.37
N LYS A 39 18.10 2.79 -23.37
CA LYS A 39 16.97 1.86 -23.34
C LYS A 39 15.66 2.58 -23.05
N GLY A 40 14.56 2.11 -23.64
CA GLY A 40 13.23 2.69 -23.45
C GLY A 40 12.48 2.17 -22.22
N VAL A 41 12.91 1.04 -21.66
CA VAL A 41 12.24 0.36 -20.55
C VAL A 41 13.30 -0.21 -19.59
N ALA A 42 13.04 -0.10 -18.30
CA ALA A 42 13.73 -0.86 -17.26
C ALA A 42 12.74 -1.83 -16.61
N VAL A 43 13.21 -3.04 -16.30
CA VAL A 43 12.41 -4.07 -15.60
C VAL A 43 13.01 -4.28 -14.23
N ALA A 44 12.22 -4.08 -13.19
CA ALA A 44 12.57 -4.39 -11.82
C ALA A 44 11.78 -5.62 -11.38
N LEU A 45 12.50 -6.73 -11.12
CA LEU A 45 11.92 -7.98 -10.66
C LEU A 45 11.96 -8.00 -9.13
N PHE A 46 10.80 -8.00 -8.50
CA PHE A 46 10.65 -8.13 -7.06
C PHE A 46 10.02 -9.46 -6.73
N VAL A 47 10.69 -10.24 -5.89
CA VAL A 47 10.13 -11.47 -5.29
C VAL A 47 9.76 -11.13 -3.86
N ASN A 48 8.47 -10.86 -3.63
CA ASN A 48 7.96 -10.60 -2.29
C ASN A 48 7.79 -11.95 -1.58
N LEU A 49 8.53 -12.13 -0.48
CA LEU A 49 8.29 -13.24 0.44
C LEU A 49 7.48 -12.71 1.61
N GLU A 50 6.18 -12.98 1.59
CA GLU A 50 5.28 -12.56 2.65
C GLU A 50 4.95 -13.76 3.55
N TRP A 51 5.17 -13.61 4.84
CA TRP A 51 4.82 -14.58 5.87
C TRP A 51 3.90 -13.91 6.89
N PHE A 52 2.68 -14.43 7.04
CA PHE A 52 1.66 -13.88 7.93
C PHE A 52 1.38 -14.85 9.09
N PRO A 53 2.14 -14.80 10.21
CA PRO A 53 2.00 -15.73 11.33
C PRO A 53 0.78 -15.44 12.22
N ILE A 54 -0.21 -14.72 11.70
CA ILE A 54 -1.43 -14.42 12.44
C ILE A 54 -2.36 -15.60 12.23
N THR A 55 -2.68 -16.33 13.29
CA THR A 55 -3.84 -17.24 13.34
C THR A 55 -5.05 -16.42 13.79
N PRO A 56 -5.94 -16.00 12.88
CA PRO A 56 -7.02 -15.11 13.25
C PRO A 56 -8.06 -15.86 14.09
N SER A 57 -8.59 -15.24 15.14
CA SER A 57 -9.77 -15.76 15.84
C SER A 57 -11.06 -15.35 15.10
N ASP A 58 -12.08 -16.21 15.12
CA ASP A 58 -13.41 -15.91 14.55
C ASP A 58 -14.31 -15.11 15.53
N THR A 59 -13.74 -14.56 16.60
CA THR A 59 -14.48 -13.78 17.60
C THR A 59 -14.26 -12.27 17.42
N PRO A 60 -15.34 -11.45 17.43
CA PRO A 60 -16.75 -11.85 17.55
C PRO A 60 -17.40 -12.32 16.24
N PHE A 61 -16.77 -12.09 15.08
CA PHE A 61 -17.24 -12.62 13.80
C PHE A 61 -16.09 -12.78 12.79
N ARG A 62 -16.32 -13.58 11.76
CA ARG A 62 -15.38 -13.81 10.65
C ARG A 62 -15.46 -12.68 9.62
N ALA A 63 -14.37 -11.94 9.43
CA ALA A 63 -14.30 -10.86 8.44
C ALA A 63 -14.25 -11.38 6.98
N PRO A 64 -14.98 -10.77 6.02
CA PRO A 64 -14.87 -11.10 4.60
C PRO A 64 -13.50 -10.74 4.03
N GLY A 65 -12.93 -11.58 3.16
CA GLY A 65 -11.59 -11.37 2.57
C GLY A 65 -10.45 -12.15 3.25
N ARG A 66 -10.75 -12.90 4.31
CA ARG A 66 -9.80 -13.82 4.94
C ARG A 66 -9.43 -14.96 4.00
N ARG A 67 -8.18 -14.99 3.54
CA ARG A 67 -7.52 -16.23 3.08
C ARG A 67 -6.88 -16.88 4.30
N THR A 68 -7.55 -17.85 4.91
CA THR A 68 -6.81 -18.82 5.71
C THR A 68 -6.02 -19.70 4.76
N VAL A 69 -4.74 -19.94 5.06
CA VAL A 69 -4.20 -21.26 4.73
C VAL A 69 -5.02 -22.20 5.61
N ASP A 70 -6.06 -22.80 5.06
CA ASP A 70 -6.67 -23.95 5.70
C ASP A 70 -5.52 -24.94 5.82
N SER A 71 -5.06 -25.13 7.06
CA SER A 71 -4.14 -26.18 7.39
C SER A 71 -4.70 -27.43 6.74
N VAL A 72 -3.98 -27.97 5.76
CA VAL A 72 -4.11 -29.37 5.37
C VAL A 72 -4.06 -30.13 6.69
N GLN A 73 -5.22 -30.56 7.19
CA GLN A 73 -5.23 -31.57 8.23
C GLN A 73 -4.61 -32.80 7.58
N PRO A 74 -3.50 -33.35 8.11
CA PRO A 74 -3.09 -34.66 7.66
C PRO A 74 -4.21 -35.62 8.09
N GLU A 75 -4.88 -36.20 7.10
CA GLU A 75 -5.79 -37.32 7.33
C GLU A 75 -5.03 -38.41 8.10
N ARG A 76 -5.63 -38.89 9.18
CA ARG A 76 -5.29 -40.17 9.81
C ARG A 76 -6.18 -41.25 9.23
#